data_AF-A0A822EMV7-F1
#
_entry.id   AF-A0A822EMV7-F1
#
_cell.length_a   1.000
_cell.length_b   1.000
_cell.length_c   1.000
_cell.angle_alpha   90.00
_cell.angle_beta   90.00
_cell.angle_gamma   90.00
#
_symmetry.space_group_name_H-M   'P 1'
#
loop_
_entity.id
_entity.type
_entity.pdbx_description
1 polymer ?
#
loop_
_entity_poly.entity_id
_entity_poly.type
_entity_poly.pdbx_seq_one_letter_code
_entity_poly.pdbx_strand_id
1 'polypeptide(L)'
;MSIENNSSLKIMTLGRPFKLGMLYNFRTDKLISNLSSWNLDLLQEHIHYQPLSWKRFELYLSDKFTEKANLLGIDNNMKLSILADLVDLSGSVYLINDQKKTNRILRFILKYSFTKNLHKINLTDIDNIYKKHPEVFHQQDATHIVTGILYGRDIFFIFDRTLSNDVDRINIENDIKLLLHKFDKFKILSSGELNWNDHEKQLARTLTCQYYGDFQYESSPTTFEEAFKFYIYLLNFVLEKNDCEIPKEAWIYPIYLLNPSRLAEKKMLSNKS
;
A
#
# COMPACT_ATOMS: atom_id res chain seq x y z
N MET A 1 5.52 -29.35 16.96
CA MET A 1 4.49 -29.03 15.96
C MET A 1 4.40 -27.52 15.86
N SER A 2 5.04 -26.96 14.83
CA SER A 2 4.98 -25.54 14.51
C SER A 2 3.54 -25.16 14.21
N ILE A 3 2.97 -24.24 15.00
CA ILE A 3 1.71 -23.58 14.66
C ILE A 3 2.01 -22.78 13.40
N GLU A 4 1.70 -23.36 12.25
CA GLU A 4 1.75 -22.66 10.98
C GLU A 4 0.88 -21.41 11.06
N ASN A 5 1.39 -20.33 10.45
CA ASN A 5 0.88 -18.96 10.34
C ASN A 5 -0.56 -18.76 9.81
N ASN A 6 -1.44 -19.77 9.86
CA ASN A 6 -2.66 -19.83 9.06
C ASN A 6 -3.85 -19.02 9.63
N SER A 7 -3.68 -18.28 10.72
CA SER A 7 -4.74 -17.48 11.34
C SER A 7 -4.50 -15.97 11.33
N SER A 8 -3.30 -15.52 10.97
CA SER A 8 -3.02 -14.09 10.82
C SER A 8 -3.65 -13.59 9.53
N LEU A 9 -4.44 -12.52 9.64
CA LEU A 9 -5.04 -11.86 8.48
C LEU A 9 -4.10 -10.76 7.99
N LYS A 10 -4.01 -10.60 6.68
CA LYS A 10 -3.23 -9.52 6.05
C LYS A 10 -4.17 -8.41 5.61
N ILE A 11 -3.88 -7.17 5.97
CA ILE A 11 -4.70 -6.01 5.64
C ILE A 11 -3.84 -4.87 5.09
N MET A 12 -4.46 -4.00 4.29
CA MET A 12 -3.84 -2.74 3.86
C MET A 12 -3.91 -1.69 4.98
N THR A 13 -2.83 -0.95 5.17
CA THR A 13 -2.74 0.11 6.20
C THR A 13 -3.43 1.39 5.75
N LEU A 14 -3.50 1.63 4.44
CA LEU A 14 -4.17 2.78 3.81
C LEU A 14 -3.65 4.15 4.27
N GLY A 15 -2.36 4.22 4.63
CA GLY A 15 -1.74 5.43 5.14
C GLY A 15 -2.04 5.72 6.63
N ARG A 16 -2.75 4.82 7.31
CA ARG A 16 -2.98 4.89 8.76
C ARG A 16 -1.69 4.52 9.52
N PRO A 17 -1.44 5.11 10.71
CA PRO A 17 -0.19 4.98 11.43
C PRO A 17 -0.10 3.66 12.22
N PHE A 18 -0.10 2.53 11.51
CA PHE A 18 0.08 1.20 12.12
C PHE A 18 1.44 1.09 12.82
N LYS A 19 1.42 0.55 14.04
CA LYS A 19 2.60 0.13 14.79
C LYS A 19 2.43 -1.30 15.27
N LEU A 20 3.53 -2.02 15.38
CA LEU A 20 3.53 -3.36 15.95
C LEU A 20 2.97 -3.32 17.37
N GLY A 21 2.17 -4.32 17.72
CA GLY A 21 1.52 -4.40 19.02
C GLY A 21 0.25 -3.56 19.18
N MET A 22 -0.09 -2.67 18.25
CA MET A 22 -1.37 -1.96 18.33
C MET A 22 -2.55 -2.93 18.28
N LEU A 23 -3.59 -2.62 19.03
CA LEU A 23 -4.86 -3.36 18.95
C LEU A 23 -5.70 -2.83 17.78
N TYR A 24 -6.50 -3.73 17.22
CA TYR A 24 -7.34 -3.47 16.06
C TYR A 24 -8.75 -4.04 16.27
N ASN A 25 -9.76 -3.24 15.93
CA ASN A 25 -11.13 -3.69 15.81
C ASN A 25 -11.43 -3.97 14.33
N PHE A 26 -11.39 -5.24 13.94
CA PHE A 26 -11.63 -5.71 12.57
C PHE A 26 -13.08 -5.52 12.11
N ARG A 27 -14.04 -5.37 13.03
CA ARG A 27 -15.44 -5.13 12.67
C ARG A 27 -15.69 -3.70 12.20
N THR A 28 -14.88 -2.76 12.67
CA THR A 28 -15.04 -1.33 12.37
C THR A 28 -13.85 -0.77 11.61
N ASP A 29 -12.86 -1.60 11.28
CA ASP A 29 -11.57 -1.22 10.71
C ASP A 29 -10.83 -0.07 11.42
N LYS A 30 -10.83 -0.09 12.77
CA LYS A 30 -10.21 0.96 13.59
C LYS A 30 -8.98 0.46 14.35
N LEU A 31 -7.91 1.26 14.31
CA LEU A 31 -6.78 1.16 15.23
C LEU A 31 -7.19 1.70 16.60
N ILE A 32 -6.78 1.00 17.66
CA ILE A 32 -7.01 1.42 19.04
C ILE A 32 -5.69 2.01 19.55
N SER A 33 -5.61 3.34 19.58
CA SER A 33 -4.39 4.09 19.85
C SER A 33 -4.24 4.59 21.30
N ASN A 34 -5.34 4.62 22.08
CA ASN A 34 -5.33 5.09 23.47
C ASN A 34 -5.02 3.97 24.46
N LEU A 35 -3.82 3.41 24.38
CA LEU A 35 -3.39 2.33 25.27
C LEU A 35 -2.50 2.91 26.40
N SER A 36 -3.09 3.64 27.34
CA SER A 36 -2.35 4.26 28.46
C SER A 36 -1.63 3.27 29.38
N SER A 37 -1.87 1.96 29.23
CA SER A 37 -1.23 0.88 29.97
C SER A 37 -0.48 -0.13 29.09
N TRP A 38 -0.49 0.03 27.77
CA TRP A 38 0.28 -0.84 26.87
C TRP A 38 1.64 -0.24 26.63
N ASN A 39 2.63 -0.76 27.34
CA ASN A 39 3.99 -0.37 27.07
C ASN A 39 4.49 -1.08 25.80
N LEU A 40 4.35 -0.40 24.66
CA LEU A 40 4.89 -0.84 23.37
C LEU A 40 6.41 -1.08 23.43
N ASP A 41 7.11 -0.50 24.41
CA ASP A 41 8.55 -0.72 24.59
C ASP A 41 8.87 -2.16 25.01
N LEU A 42 7.97 -2.85 25.71
CA LEU A 42 8.12 -4.28 26.03
C LEU A 42 8.17 -5.16 24.77
N LEU A 43 7.63 -4.67 23.66
CA LEU A 43 7.64 -5.40 22.39
C LEU A 43 8.91 -5.15 21.59
N GLN A 44 9.65 -4.06 21.84
CA GLN A 44 10.81 -3.67 21.03
C GLN A 44 11.89 -4.77 20.98
N GLU A 45 12.14 -5.43 22.12
CA GLU A 45 13.11 -6.53 22.23
C GLU A 45 12.70 -7.80 21.45
N HIS A 46 11.42 -7.91 21.07
CA HIS A 46 10.85 -9.08 20.39
C HIS A 46 10.60 -8.82 18.89
N ILE A 47 10.97 -7.63 18.39
CA ILE A 47 10.81 -7.28 16.98
C ILE A 47 11.91 -7.94 16.15
N HIS A 48 11.48 -8.75 15.20
CA HIS A 48 12.32 -9.34 14.19
C HIS A 48 12.29 -8.47 12.94
N TYR A 49 13.46 -7.94 12.58
CA TYR A 49 13.66 -7.10 11.41
C TYR A 49 14.13 -7.95 10.25
N GLN A 50 13.31 -8.02 9.20
CA GLN A 50 13.67 -8.69 7.95
C GLN A 50 13.84 -7.64 6.86
N PRO A 51 15.09 -7.34 6.43
CA PRO A 51 15.30 -6.49 5.27
C PRO A 51 14.79 -7.18 4.01
N LEU A 52 14.15 -6.39 3.16
CA LEU A 52 13.62 -6.74 1.85
C LEU A 52 14.13 -5.73 0.82
N SER A 53 14.22 -6.15 -0.42
CA SER A 53 14.51 -5.23 -1.52
C SER A 53 13.76 -5.70 -2.74
N TRP A 54 12.50 -5.29 -2.84
CA TRP A 54 11.70 -5.55 -4.02
C TRP A 54 11.13 -4.25 -4.57
N LYS A 55 11.21 -4.13 -5.89
CA LYS A 55 10.73 -3.00 -6.68
C LYS A 55 9.84 -3.56 -7.77
N ARG A 56 8.66 -2.98 -7.95
CA ARG A 56 7.69 -3.42 -8.94
C ARG A 56 7.17 -2.21 -9.71
N PHE A 57 7.12 -2.37 -11.03
CA PHE A 57 6.63 -1.38 -11.96
C PHE A 57 5.45 -1.96 -12.70
N GLU A 58 4.36 -1.21 -12.80
CA GLU A 58 3.15 -1.68 -13.45
C GLU A 58 2.44 -0.53 -14.17
N LEU A 59 1.84 -0.84 -15.32
CA LEU A 59 1.07 0.09 -16.13
C LEU A 59 -0.37 -0.39 -16.23
N TYR A 60 -1.31 0.50 -15.93
CA TYR A 60 -2.76 0.24 -15.96
C TYR A 60 -3.49 1.27 -16.79
N LEU A 61 -4.59 0.86 -17.42
CA LEU A 61 -5.38 1.70 -18.34
C LEU A 61 -6.84 1.88 -17.92
N SER A 62 -7.18 1.47 -16.71
CA SER A 62 -8.54 1.53 -16.21
C SER A 62 -8.67 2.49 -15.04
N ASP A 63 -9.81 3.15 -15.02
CA ASP A 63 -10.18 4.14 -14.01
C ASP A 63 -11.30 3.63 -13.09
N LYS A 64 -11.74 2.36 -13.28
CA LYS A 64 -12.80 1.78 -12.45
C LYS A 64 -12.32 1.62 -11.01
N PHE A 65 -13.20 1.93 -10.06
CA PHE A 65 -12.94 1.77 -8.63
C PHE A 65 -12.39 0.39 -8.29
N THR A 66 -13.01 -0.68 -8.79
CA THR A 66 -12.60 -2.06 -8.50
C THR A 66 -11.19 -2.39 -9.01
N GLU A 67 -10.83 -1.86 -10.18
CA GLU A 67 -9.50 -2.08 -10.77
C GLU A 67 -8.43 -1.28 -10.04
N LYS A 68 -8.72 -0.03 -9.65
CA LYS A 68 -7.83 0.77 -8.78
C LYS A 68 -7.68 0.16 -7.39
N ALA A 69 -8.76 -0.38 -6.81
CA ALA A 69 -8.70 -1.06 -5.53
C ALA A 69 -7.79 -2.30 -5.61
N ASN A 70 -7.90 -3.09 -6.68
CA ASN A 70 -7.01 -4.23 -6.91
C ASN A 70 -5.55 -3.78 -7.11
N LEU A 71 -5.33 -2.69 -7.85
CA LEU A 71 -4.00 -2.08 -8.02
C LEU A 71 -3.38 -1.66 -6.67
N LEU A 72 -4.20 -1.16 -5.75
CA LEU A 72 -3.80 -0.77 -4.40
C LEU A 72 -3.71 -1.97 -3.44
N GLY A 73 -3.97 -3.20 -3.89
CA GLY A 73 -3.96 -4.40 -3.04
C GLY A 73 -5.11 -4.47 -2.04
N ILE A 74 -6.17 -3.68 -2.23
CA ILE A 74 -7.32 -3.58 -1.33
C ILE A 74 -8.24 -4.78 -1.57
N ASP A 75 -8.46 -5.56 -0.51
CA ASP A 75 -9.37 -6.70 -0.54
C ASP A 75 -10.85 -6.29 -0.50
N ASN A 76 -11.76 -7.26 -0.57
CA ASN A 76 -13.20 -6.97 -0.63
C ASN A 76 -13.77 -6.40 0.67
N ASN A 77 -13.26 -6.82 1.84
CA ASN A 77 -13.73 -6.29 3.12
C ASN A 77 -13.33 -4.83 3.24
N MET A 78 -12.07 -4.53 2.93
CA MET A 78 -11.55 -3.18 2.97
C MET A 78 -12.21 -2.26 1.93
N LYS A 79 -12.61 -2.77 0.76
CA LYS A 79 -13.44 -2.00 -0.20
C LYS A 79 -14.75 -1.55 0.43
N LEU A 80 -15.45 -2.42 1.16
CA LEU A 80 -16.71 -2.07 1.83
C LEU A 80 -16.46 -1.01 2.90
N SER A 81 -15.39 -1.13 3.66
CA SER A 81 -15.03 -0.15 4.70
C SER A 81 -14.68 1.21 4.13
N ILE A 82 -14.02 1.26 2.97
CA ILE A 82 -13.79 2.52 2.24
C ILE A 82 -15.12 3.12 1.76
N LEU A 83 -15.99 2.31 1.16
CA LEU A 83 -17.29 2.78 0.66
C LEU A 83 -18.24 3.24 1.78
N ALA A 84 -18.10 2.66 2.98
CA ALA A 84 -18.84 3.01 4.18
C ALA A 84 -18.19 4.14 4.99
N ASP A 85 -17.10 4.73 4.49
CA ASP A 85 -16.36 5.84 5.14
C ASP A 85 -15.87 5.48 6.56
N LEU A 86 -15.47 4.22 6.76
CA LEU A 86 -14.97 3.71 8.05
C LEU A 86 -13.46 3.90 8.23
N VAL A 87 -12.75 4.27 7.16
CA VAL A 87 -11.29 4.39 7.13
C VAL A 87 -10.86 5.71 6.52
N ASP A 88 -10.02 6.46 7.25
CA ASP A 88 -9.39 7.66 6.73
C ASP A 88 -8.26 7.28 5.77
N LEU A 89 -8.43 7.61 4.49
CA LEU A 89 -7.43 7.37 3.45
C LEU A 89 -6.41 8.50 3.41
N SER A 90 -5.13 8.16 3.30
CA SER A 90 -4.08 9.14 3.10
C SER A 90 -3.02 8.67 2.10
N GLY A 91 -2.23 9.63 1.61
CA GLY A 91 -1.08 9.37 0.76
C GLY A 91 -1.44 8.73 -0.58
N SER A 92 -0.68 7.72 -0.99
CA SER A 92 -0.78 7.08 -2.30
C SER A 92 -2.14 6.44 -2.57
N VAL A 93 -2.84 6.01 -1.52
CA VAL A 93 -4.14 5.32 -1.61
C VAL A 93 -5.27 6.26 -2.02
N TYR A 94 -5.09 7.58 -1.86
CA TYR A 94 -6.08 8.58 -2.27
C TYR A 94 -6.40 8.54 -3.78
N LEU A 95 -5.54 7.92 -4.60
CA LEU A 95 -5.82 7.55 -5.99
C LEU A 95 -7.20 6.88 -6.18
N ILE A 96 -7.67 6.12 -5.19
CA ILE A 96 -8.96 5.42 -5.29
C ILE A 96 -10.15 6.38 -5.51
N ASN A 97 -10.03 7.63 -5.07
CA ASN A 97 -11.06 8.66 -5.24
C ASN A 97 -10.94 9.43 -6.56
N ASP A 98 -9.80 9.35 -7.26
CA ASP A 98 -9.58 10.07 -8.51
C ASP A 98 -10.39 9.49 -9.67
N GLN A 99 -11.17 10.29 -10.39
CA GLN A 99 -11.95 9.78 -11.53
C GLN A 99 -11.78 10.67 -12.75
N LYS A 100 -11.73 10.04 -13.92
CA LYS A 100 -11.73 10.75 -15.19
C LYS A 100 -13.04 11.54 -15.31
N LYS A 101 -12.92 12.80 -15.70
CA LYS A 101 -14.08 13.69 -15.87
C LYS A 101 -14.92 13.34 -17.10
N THR A 102 -14.31 12.71 -18.12
CA THR A 102 -14.99 12.38 -19.38
C THR A 102 -14.41 11.10 -20.00
N ASN A 103 -15.19 10.47 -20.90
CA ASN A 103 -14.73 9.30 -21.67
C ASN A 103 -13.77 9.66 -22.84
N ARG A 104 -13.60 10.95 -23.12
CA ARG A 104 -12.62 11.46 -24.10
C ARG A 104 -11.20 11.42 -23.56
N ILE A 105 -11.02 11.23 -22.25
CA ILE A 105 -9.71 11.08 -21.63
C ILE A 105 -9.24 9.63 -21.79
N LEU A 106 -8.06 9.47 -22.39
CA LEU A 106 -7.22 8.29 -22.21
C LEU A 106 -6.41 8.48 -20.94
N ARG A 107 -6.47 7.50 -20.05
CA ARG A 107 -5.80 7.54 -18.75
C ARG A 107 -4.87 6.35 -18.62
N PHE A 108 -3.66 6.62 -18.17
CA PHE A 108 -2.63 5.64 -17.87
C PHE A 108 -2.17 5.84 -16.44
N ILE A 109 -2.29 4.80 -15.63
CA ILE A 109 -1.84 4.81 -14.25
C ILE A 109 -0.54 4.02 -14.19
N LEU A 110 0.54 4.71 -13.90
CA LEU A 110 1.86 4.14 -13.73
C LEU A 110 2.16 3.95 -12.25
N LYS A 111 2.21 2.70 -11.80
CA LYS A 111 2.57 2.36 -10.42
C LYS A 111 4.05 2.04 -10.32
N TYR A 112 4.71 2.70 -9.38
CA TYR A 112 6.01 2.31 -8.87
C TYR A 112 5.88 1.94 -7.39
N SER A 113 6.10 0.67 -7.08
CA SER A 113 6.04 0.12 -5.73
C SER A 113 7.42 -0.31 -5.30
N PHE A 114 7.81 0.06 -4.08
CA PHE A 114 8.98 -0.51 -3.44
C PHE A 114 8.67 -0.91 -2.01
N THR A 115 9.38 -1.90 -1.53
CA THR A 115 9.30 -2.39 -0.15
C THR A 115 10.68 -2.67 0.36
N LYS A 116 10.86 -2.31 1.63
CA LYS A 116 12.16 -2.23 2.26
C LYS A 116 12.30 -3.14 3.47
N ASN A 117 11.35 -3.10 4.40
CA ASN A 117 11.48 -3.86 5.63
C ASN A 117 10.19 -4.59 5.97
N LEU A 118 10.32 -5.75 6.58
CA LEU A 118 9.23 -6.45 7.22
C LEU A 118 9.58 -6.60 8.70
N HIS A 119 8.80 -5.96 9.56
CA HIS A 119 8.97 -6.06 11.01
C HIS A 119 7.89 -7.00 11.53
N LYS A 120 8.27 -7.97 12.37
CA LYS A 120 7.33 -8.96 12.93
C LYS A 120 7.61 -9.21 14.40
N ILE A 121 6.58 -9.62 15.12
CA ILE A 121 6.68 -10.18 16.47
C ILE A 121 6.28 -11.65 16.38
N ASN A 122 7.06 -12.56 17.00
CA ASN A 122 6.69 -13.96 17.01
C ASN A 122 5.43 -14.17 17.84
N LEU A 123 4.55 -15.06 17.38
CA LEU A 123 3.30 -15.35 18.09
C LEU A 123 3.55 -15.91 19.49
N THR A 124 4.65 -16.64 19.72
CA THR A 124 5.05 -17.12 21.04
C THR A 124 5.30 -15.98 22.02
N ASP A 125 5.89 -14.89 21.57
CA ASP A 125 6.19 -13.72 22.40
C ASP A 125 4.89 -12.98 22.75
N ILE A 126 4.00 -12.80 21.76
CA ILE A 126 2.65 -12.27 21.99
C ILE A 126 1.87 -13.14 22.99
N ASP A 127 1.93 -14.46 22.87
CA ASP A 127 1.23 -15.40 23.75
C ASP A 127 1.76 -15.33 25.19
N ASN A 128 3.08 -15.15 25.36
CA ASN A 128 3.70 -14.95 26.67
C ASN A 128 3.30 -13.61 27.30
N ILE A 129 3.24 -12.53 26.51
CA ILE A 129 2.80 -11.22 26.97
C ILE A 129 1.32 -11.27 27.35
N TYR A 130 0.48 -11.94 26.56
CA TYR A 130 -0.93 -12.16 26.87
C TYR A 130 -1.13 -12.86 28.22
N LYS A 131 -0.33 -13.88 28.53
CA LYS A 131 -0.41 -14.60 29.82
C LYS A 131 -0.02 -13.74 31.02
N LYS A 132 0.94 -12.82 30.83
CA LYS A 132 1.42 -11.91 31.89
C LYS A 132 0.50 -10.70 32.08
N HIS A 133 -0.05 -10.19 30.99
CA HIS A 133 -0.81 -8.93 30.92
C HIS A 133 -2.09 -9.08 30.08
N PRO A 134 -3.02 -9.99 30.42
CA PRO A 134 -4.22 -10.23 29.62
C PRO A 134 -5.12 -8.99 29.53
N GLU A 135 -5.14 -8.15 30.55
CA GLU A 135 -5.93 -6.92 30.66
C GLU A 135 -5.68 -5.95 29.51
N VAL A 136 -4.48 -5.94 28.95
CA VAL A 136 -4.16 -5.01 27.87
C VAL A 136 -4.81 -5.40 26.56
N PHE A 137 -5.05 -6.69 26.33
CA PHE A 137 -5.64 -7.19 25.08
C PHE A 137 -7.17 -7.11 25.07
N HIS A 138 -7.81 -6.93 26.23
CA HIS A 138 -9.26 -6.79 26.35
C HIS A 138 -9.69 -5.32 26.48
N GLN A 139 -8.85 -4.40 26.00
CA GLN A 139 -9.17 -2.98 26.00
C GLN A 139 -10.17 -2.64 24.89
N GLN A 140 -11.25 -1.96 25.28
CA GLN A 140 -12.32 -1.54 24.37
C GLN A 140 -12.86 -2.75 23.58
N ASP A 141 -13.20 -2.54 22.30
CA ASP A 141 -13.72 -3.56 21.41
C ASP A 141 -12.62 -4.22 20.55
N ALA A 142 -11.39 -4.33 21.07
CA ALA A 142 -10.28 -4.96 20.39
C ALA A 142 -10.63 -6.40 19.96
N THR A 143 -10.24 -6.75 18.74
CA THR A 143 -10.46 -8.10 18.18
C THR A 143 -9.17 -8.76 17.75
N HIS A 144 -8.19 -7.96 17.33
CA HIS A 144 -6.92 -8.40 16.80
C HIS A 144 -5.78 -7.54 17.36
N ILE A 145 -4.57 -8.07 17.30
CA ILE A 145 -3.32 -7.36 17.57
C ILE A 145 -2.46 -7.34 16.30
N VAL A 146 -1.77 -6.22 16.03
CA VAL A 146 -0.84 -6.10 14.91
C VAL A 146 0.46 -6.84 15.22
N THR A 147 0.77 -7.88 14.46
CA THR A 147 1.95 -8.76 14.67
C THR A 147 2.99 -8.65 13.58
N GLY A 148 2.68 -8.02 12.47
CA GLY A 148 3.62 -7.78 11.38
C GLY A 148 3.30 -6.50 10.63
N ILE A 149 4.32 -5.81 10.12
CA ILE A 149 4.15 -4.65 9.25
C ILE A 149 5.16 -4.72 8.10
N LEU A 150 4.66 -4.61 6.88
CA LEU A 150 5.46 -4.43 5.68
C LEU A 150 5.62 -2.94 5.41
N TYR A 151 6.86 -2.47 5.40
CA TYR A 151 7.21 -1.09 5.17
C TYR A 151 7.71 -0.87 3.74
N GLY A 152 7.20 0.18 3.11
CA GLY A 152 7.56 0.58 1.76
C GLY A 152 6.75 1.79 1.34
N ARG A 153 6.76 2.11 0.04
CA ARG A 153 5.83 3.11 -0.52
C ARG A 153 5.25 2.64 -1.84
N ASP A 154 4.09 3.18 -2.15
CA ASP A 154 3.52 3.14 -3.48
C ASP A 154 3.49 4.56 -4.05
N ILE A 155 3.77 4.66 -5.34
CA ILE A 155 3.79 5.89 -6.09
C ILE A 155 3.03 5.67 -7.38
N PHE A 156 2.18 6.64 -7.71
CA PHE A 156 1.33 6.63 -8.88
C PHE A 156 1.53 7.91 -9.68
N PHE A 157 1.87 7.75 -10.95
CA PHE A 157 1.79 8.81 -11.94
C PHE A 157 0.57 8.53 -12.82
N ILE A 158 -0.36 9.47 -12.88
CA ILE A 158 -1.54 9.40 -13.74
C ILE A 158 -1.26 10.27 -14.95
N PHE A 159 -1.13 9.65 -16.11
CA PHE A 159 -0.99 10.35 -17.38
C PHE A 159 -2.34 10.38 -18.09
N ASP A 160 -2.84 11.58 -18.32
CA ASP A 160 -4.09 11.80 -19.05
C ASP A 160 -3.80 12.46 -20.40
N ARG A 161 -4.49 11.99 -21.44
CA ARG A 161 -4.58 12.64 -22.75
C ARG A 161 -6.05 12.84 -23.10
N THR A 162 -6.44 14.07 -23.37
CA THR A 162 -7.78 14.35 -23.91
C THR A 162 -7.78 14.17 -25.43
N LEU A 163 -8.71 13.37 -25.94
CA LEU A 163 -8.90 13.14 -27.37
C LEU A 163 -9.98 14.03 -27.97
N SER A 164 -9.79 14.47 -29.22
CA SER A 164 -10.86 14.97 -30.08
C SER A 164 -11.63 13.79 -30.72
N ASN A 165 -12.81 14.06 -31.31
CA ASN A 165 -13.72 13.02 -31.77
C ASN A 165 -13.19 12.21 -32.97
N ASP A 166 -12.32 12.80 -33.81
CA ASP A 166 -11.89 12.23 -35.10
C ASP A 166 -10.55 11.47 -35.02
N VAL A 167 -10.23 10.93 -33.85
CA VAL A 167 -8.88 10.44 -33.55
C VAL A 167 -8.85 8.93 -33.42
N ASP A 168 -7.81 8.32 -34.01
CA ASP A 168 -7.51 6.90 -33.85
C ASP A 168 -7.05 6.59 -32.43
N ARG A 169 -8.03 6.26 -31.59
CA ARG A 169 -7.86 5.98 -30.16
C ARG A 169 -6.87 4.85 -29.91
N ILE A 170 -6.91 3.78 -30.72
CA ILE A 170 -6.11 2.57 -30.49
C ILE A 170 -4.65 2.86 -30.78
N ASN A 171 -4.35 3.52 -31.91
CA ASN A 171 -2.98 3.86 -32.27
C ASN A 171 -2.35 4.80 -31.25
N ILE A 172 -3.07 5.86 -30.83
CA ILE A 172 -2.57 6.75 -29.78
C ILE A 172 -2.36 6.02 -28.45
N GLU A 173 -3.28 5.14 -28.07
CA GLU A 173 -3.14 4.38 -26.84
C GLU A 173 -1.87 3.52 -26.86
N ASN A 174 -1.60 2.84 -27.98
CA ASN A 174 -0.40 2.01 -28.15
C ASN A 174 0.88 2.84 -28.15
N ASP A 175 0.90 4.00 -28.81
CA ASP A 175 2.05 4.89 -28.80
C ASP A 175 2.38 5.38 -27.38
N ILE A 176 1.36 5.74 -26.60
CA ILE A 176 1.55 6.17 -25.21
C ILE A 176 2.02 5.00 -24.32
N LYS A 177 1.49 3.78 -24.52
CA LYS A 177 2.00 2.59 -23.82
C LYS A 177 3.48 2.40 -24.07
N LEU A 178 3.91 2.46 -25.33
CA LEU A 178 5.32 2.30 -25.72
C LEU A 178 6.21 3.39 -25.08
N LEU A 179 5.72 4.64 -25.06
CA LEU A 179 6.38 5.76 -24.39
C LEU A 179 6.55 5.49 -22.88
N LEU A 180 5.48 5.09 -22.19
CA LEU A 180 5.48 4.83 -20.74
C LEU A 180 6.30 3.61 -20.34
N HIS A 181 6.38 2.59 -21.19
CA HIS A 181 7.25 1.44 -20.97
C HIS A 181 8.73 1.81 -20.86
N LYS A 182 9.15 2.99 -21.34
CA LYS A 182 10.53 3.43 -21.13
C LYS A 182 10.87 3.65 -19.66
N PHE A 183 9.91 4.02 -18.79
CA PHE A 183 10.19 4.16 -17.35
C PHE A 183 10.77 2.87 -16.74
N ASP A 184 10.29 1.70 -17.15
CA ASP A 184 10.85 0.42 -16.68
C ASP A 184 12.24 0.13 -17.29
N LYS A 185 12.42 0.49 -18.57
CA LYS A 185 13.69 0.27 -19.30
C LYS A 185 14.83 1.19 -18.84
N PHE A 186 14.54 2.32 -18.22
CA PHE A 186 15.55 3.28 -17.75
C PHE A 186 16.35 2.85 -16.52
N LYS A 187 16.19 1.61 -16.03
CA LYS A 187 16.94 1.06 -14.90
C LYS A 187 18.49 1.09 -15.03
N ILE A 188 19.09 1.51 -16.15
CA ILE A 188 20.52 1.28 -16.45
C ILE A 188 21.31 2.48 -17.06
N LEU A 189 20.70 3.63 -17.41
CA LEU A 189 21.48 4.71 -18.06
C LEU A 189 21.99 5.75 -17.06
N SER A 190 23.29 5.65 -16.76
CA SER A 190 24.09 6.58 -15.95
C SER A 190 24.22 8.00 -16.52
N SER A 191 23.70 8.27 -17.72
CA SER A 191 23.81 9.58 -18.37
C SER A 191 22.63 10.53 -18.11
N GLY A 192 21.50 10.07 -17.55
CA GLY A 192 20.33 10.92 -17.28
C GLY A 192 19.67 11.56 -18.51
N GLU A 193 20.24 11.37 -19.70
CA GLU A 193 19.73 11.93 -20.94
C GLU A 193 18.72 11.00 -21.60
N LEU A 194 17.54 11.55 -21.68
CA LEU A 194 16.37 11.01 -22.32
C LEU A 194 16.56 10.99 -23.85
N ASN A 195 17.02 9.86 -24.41
CA ASN A 195 17.06 9.67 -25.87
C ASN A 195 15.65 9.40 -26.42
N TRP A 196 14.87 10.48 -26.61
CA TRP A 196 13.59 10.44 -27.30
C TRP A 196 13.72 10.95 -28.72
N ASN A 197 13.05 10.27 -29.65
CA ASN A 197 12.85 10.80 -30.99
C ASN A 197 11.81 11.94 -30.96
N ASP A 198 11.68 12.67 -32.07
CA ASP A 198 10.81 13.84 -32.12
C ASP A 198 9.32 13.50 -31.98
N HIS A 199 8.91 12.32 -32.46
CA HIS A 199 7.55 11.81 -32.28
C HIS A 199 7.22 11.58 -30.80
N GLU A 200 8.13 10.95 -30.07
CA GLU A 200 7.98 10.69 -28.63
C GLU A 200 7.95 11.99 -27.81
N LYS A 201 8.78 12.98 -28.15
CA LYS A 201 8.73 14.31 -27.51
C LYS A 201 7.40 15.00 -27.77
N GLN A 202 6.90 14.92 -29.01
CA GLN A 202 5.59 15.49 -29.34
C GLN A 202 4.48 14.78 -28.56
N LEU A 203 4.54 13.46 -28.46
CA LEU A 203 3.59 12.65 -27.72
C LEU A 203 3.60 12.97 -26.21
N ALA A 204 4.78 13.08 -25.60
CA ALA A 204 4.95 13.43 -24.19
C ALA A 204 4.28 14.77 -23.84
N ARG A 205 4.41 15.77 -24.71
CA ARG A 205 3.79 17.10 -24.55
C ARG A 205 2.26 17.07 -24.61
N THR A 206 1.65 16.00 -25.11
CA THR A 206 0.19 15.83 -25.11
C THR A 206 -0.37 15.26 -23.81
N LEU A 207 0.51 14.84 -22.90
CA LEU A 207 0.14 14.21 -21.63
C LEU A 207 0.19 15.23 -20.49
N THR A 208 -0.86 15.24 -19.69
CA THR A 208 -0.83 15.85 -18.35
C THR A 208 -0.50 14.78 -17.32
N CYS A 209 0.20 15.15 -16.25
CA CYS A 209 0.50 14.27 -15.14
C CYS A 209 -0.23 14.71 -13.86
N GLN A 210 -0.68 13.73 -13.09
CA GLN A 210 -0.99 13.90 -11.67
C GLN A 210 -0.20 12.87 -10.85
N TYR A 211 0.08 13.20 -9.61
CA TYR A 211 0.88 12.38 -8.73
C TYR A 211 0.12 12.05 -7.45
N TYR A 212 0.11 10.76 -7.10
CA TYR A 212 -0.32 10.27 -5.80
C TYR A 212 0.78 9.40 -5.22
N GLY A 213 1.26 9.74 -4.04
CA GLY A 213 2.33 8.98 -3.43
C GLY A 213 2.62 9.46 -2.02
N ASP A 214 3.32 8.60 -1.30
CA ASP A 214 3.65 8.86 0.10
C ASP A 214 4.93 9.69 0.25
N PHE A 215 5.35 10.47 -0.77
CA PHE A 215 6.60 11.22 -0.80
C PHE A 215 6.35 12.72 -0.98
N GLN A 216 6.98 13.54 -0.13
CA GLN A 216 6.99 14.99 -0.28
C GLN A 216 8.15 15.37 -1.20
N TYR A 217 7.84 15.83 -2.41
CA TYR A 217 8.78 16.42 -3.35
C TYR A 217 8.44 17.90 -3.52
N GLU A 218 9.45 18.73 -3.78
CA GLU A 218 9.37 20.22 -3.82
C GLU A 218 8.15 20.74 -4.60
N SER A 219 7.74 20.04 -5.66
CA SER A 219 6.48 20.24 -6.37
C SER A 219 5.99 18.94 -6.99
N SER A 220 4.69 18.66 -6.93
CA SER A 220 4.10 17.51 -7.63
C SER A 220 4.25 17.65 -9.15
N PRO A 221 4.67 16.61 -9.88
CA PRO A 221 4.84 16.69 -11.32
C PRO A 221 3.49 16.85 -12.04
N THR A 222 3.46 17.75 -13.01
CA THR A 222 2.27 18.08 -13.82
C THR A 222 2.44 17.74 -15.30
N THR A 223 3.69 17.47 -15.73
CA THR A 223 4.04 17.08 -17.10
C THR A 223 4.71 15.71 -17.14
N PHE A 224 4.81 15.12 -18.34
CA PHE A 224 5.53 13.87 -18.55
C PHE A 224 7.01 13.99 -18.17
N GLU A 225 7.67 15.07 -18.59
CA GLU A 225 9.08 15.31 -18.33
C GLU A 225 9.37 15.51 -16.83
N GLU A 226 8.52 16.24 -16.12
CA GLU A 226 8.61 16.39 -14.65
C GLU A 226 8.43 15.05 -13.95
N ALA A 227 7.43 14.26 -14.36
CA ALA A 227 7.18 12.94 -13.79
C ALA A 227 8.37 12.00 -14.01
N PHE A 228 8.96 12.03 -15.21
CA PHE A 228 10.15 11.24 -15.52
C PHE A 228 11.37 11.67 -14.68
N LYS A 229 11.64 12.98 -14.56
CA LYS A 229 12.70 13.50 -13.69
C LYS A 229 12.50 13.07 -12.24
N PHE A 230 11.27 13.18 -11.74
CA PHE A 230 10.95 12.76 -10.39
C PHE A 230 11.11 11.25 -10.20
N TYR A 231 10.73 10.44 -11.19
CA TYR A 231 10.99 9.00 -11.18
C TYR A 231 12.49 8.66 -11.10
N ILE A 232 13.33 9.33 -11.88
CA ILE A 232 14.80 9.15 -11.80
C ILE A 232 15.33 9.56 -10.41
N TYR A 233 14.83 10.66 -9.86
CA TYR A 233 15.16 11.08 -8.50
C TYR A 233 14.78 10.00 -7.47
N LEU A 234 13.59 9.41 -7.59
CA LEU A 234 13.14 8.32 -6.73
C LEU A 234 14.05 7.08 -6.83
N LEU A 235 14.46 6.71 -8.05
CA LEU A 235 15.36 5.58 -8.28
C LEU A 235 16.73 5.78 -7.62
N ASN A 236 17.28 6.98 -7.70
CA ASN A 236 18.67 7.27 -7.30
C ASN A 236 18.82 7.69 -5.83
N PHE A 237 17.89 8.47 -5.27
CA PHE A 237 18.13 9.16 -4.00
C PHE A 237 17.25 8.70 -2.84
N VAL A 238 16.01 8.29 -3.12
CA VAL A 238 15.03 7.99 -2.07
C VAL A 238 15.15 6.56 -1.56
N LEU A 239 15.56 5.64 -2.42
CA LEU A 239 15.65 4.21 -2.09
C LEU A 239 16.90 3.85 -1.28
N GLU A 240 17.89 4.75 -1.22
CA GLU A 240 19.12 4.56 -0.42
C GLU A 240 19.01 5.15 0.99
N LYS A 241 18.19 6.19 1.20
CA LYS A 241 18.00 6.78 2.54
C LYS A 241 17.15 5.87 3.43
N ASN A 242 17.56 5.73 4.69
CA ASN A 242 16.92 4.87 5.70
C ASN A 242 15.59 5.40 6.26
N ASP A 243 15.00 6.41 5.65
CA ASP A 243 13.95 7.23 6.26
C ASP A 243 12.55 6.97 5.69
N CYS A 244 12.24 5.71 5.37
CA CYS A 244 11.01 5.36 4.64
C CYS A 244 10.27 4.15 5.24
N GLU A 245 10.02 4.20 6.54
CA GLU A 245 9.16 3.22 7.23
C GLU A 245 7.69 3.65 7.18
N ILE A 246 7.12 3.75 5.99
CA ILE A 246 5.66 3.93 5.82
C ILE A 246 5.00 2.54 5.79
N PRO A 247 4.06 2.23 6.71
CA PRO A 247 3.34 0.96 6.69
C PRO A 247 2.53 0.83 5.40
N LYS A 248 2.69 -0.26 4.65
CA LYS A 248 1.86 -0.60 3.49
C LYS A 248 0.83 -1.69 3.80
N GLU A 249 1.32 -2.77 4.41
CA GLU A 249 0.53 -3.93 4.78
C GLU A 249 0.78 -4.24 6.25
N ALA A 250 -0.25 -4.74 6.94
CA ALA A 250 -0.15 -5.22 8.30
C ALA A 250 -0.68 -6.64 8.40
N TRP A 251 -0.06 -7.44 9.26
CA TRP A 251 -0.60 -8.70 9.72
C TRP A 251 -1.25 -8.48 11.08
N ILE A 252 -2.51 -8.89 11.20
CA ILE A 252 -3.27 -8.83 12.43
C ILE A 252 -3.61 -10.25 12.88
N TYR A 253 -3.41 -10.53 14.16
CA TYR A 253 -3.67 -11.83 14.76
C TYR A 253 -4.89 -11.77 15.68
N PRO A 254 -5.86 -12.68 15.57
CA PRO A 254 -7.05 -12.66 16.41
C PRO A 254 -6.72 -12.90 17.89
N ILE A 255 -7.11 -11.96 18.75
CA ILE A 255 -6.82 -12.02 20.19
C ILE A 255 -7.49 -13.23 20.85
N TYR A 256 -8.66 -13.65 20.35
CA TYR A 256 -9.37 -14.80 20.92
C TYR A 256 -8.58 -16.11 20.83
N LEU A 257 -7.63 -16.22 19.90
CA LEU A 257 -6.76 -17.39 19.76
C LEU A 257 -5.65 -17.44 20.81
N LEU A 258 -5.34 -16.31 21.45
CA LEU A 258 -4.40 -16.24 22.59
C LEU A 258 -5.03 -16.77 23.89
N ASN A 259 -6.36 -16.97 23.90
CA ASN A 259 -7.10 -17.45 25.07
C ASN A 259 -7.46 -18.94 24.95
N PRO A 260 -6.85 -19.82 25.78
CA PRO A 260 -7.11 -21.27 25.74
C PRO A 260 -8.58 -21.65 25.98
N SER A 261 -9.29 -20.90 26.84
CA SER A 261 -10.68 -21.19 27.20
C SER A 261 -11.64 -20.92 26.05
N ARG A 262 -11.40 -19.87 25.25
CA ARG A 262 -12.22 -19.54 24.06
C ARG A 262 -11.97 -20.48 22.87
N LEU A 263 -10.78 -21.05 22.77
CA LEU A 263 -10.46 -22.08 21.77
C LEU A 263 -11.29 -23.37 21.99
N ALA A 264 -11.54 -23.74 23.24
CA ALA A 264 -12.35 -24.91 23.58
C ALA A 264 -13.83 -24.73 23.22
N GLU A 265 -14.41 -23.55 23.50
CA GLU A 265 -15.81 -23.23 23.17
C GLU A 265 -16.08 -23.25 21.65
N LYS A 266 -15.17 -22.70 20.84
CA LYS A 266 -15.32 -22.73 19.37
C LYS A 266 -15.25 -24.14 18.80
N LYS A 267 -14.34 -24.99 19.30
CA LYS A 267 -14.27 -26.41 18.90
C LYS A 267 -15.55 -27.16 19.27
N MET A 268 -16.17 -26.85 20.41
CA MET A 268 -17.44 -27.44 20.79
C MET A 268 -18.61 -26.95 19.93
N LEU A 269 -18.58 -25.71 19.46
CA LEU A 269 -19.61 -25.14 18.56
C LEU A 269 -19.46 -25.63 17.11
N SER A 270 -18.23 -25.73 16.58
CA SER A 270 -17.97 -26.23 15.23
C SER A 270 -18.23 -27.72 15.06
N ASN A 271 -18.16 -28.50 16.15
CA ASN A 271 -18.49 -29.93 16.14
C ASN A 271 -20.00 -30.20 16.30
N LYS A 272 -20.81 -29.15 16.44
CA LYS A 272 -22.28 -29.22 16.52
C LYS A 272 -23.00 -28.78 15.23
N SER A 273 -22.24 -28.34 14.22
CA SER A 273 -22.72 -28.02 12.86
C SER A 273 -22.31 -29.10 11.88
#